data_AF-A0A818DHN0-F1
#
_entry.id   AF-A0A818DHN0-F1
#
_cell.length_a   1.000
_cell.length_b   1.000
_cell.length_c   1.000
_cell.angle_alpha   90.00
_cell.angle_beta   90.00
_cell.angle_gamma   90.00
#
_symmetry.space_group_name_H-M   'P 1'
#
loop_
_entity.id
_entity.type
_entity.pdbx_description
1 polymer ?
#
loop_
_entity_poly.entity_id
_entity_poly.type
_entity_poly.pdbx_seq_one_letter_code
_entity_poly.pdbx_strand_id
1 'polypeptide(L)'
;NNDFILCKFRYYILHTFDLTSLTCICMATFDRYLISSRKVRLRHMSTVRKRTKQVILFVIILNSIHSIPIGFYFDVSHKNLCMIESKTFLYYYLWTFQILLHSIIPILFLTIFGTLTYRQLKKKIVFCMIKLYR
;
A
#
# COMPACT_ATOMS: atom_id res chain seq x y z
N ASN A 1 15.22 30.21 -2.79
CA ASN A 1 15.16 29.33 -1.58
C ASN A 1 13.79 28.71 -1.34
N ASN A 2 12.69 29.44 -1.42
CA ASN A 2 11.36 28.86 -1.13
C ASN A 2 10.96 27.75 -2.12
N ASP A 3 11.36 27.87 -3.39
CA ASP A 3 11.06 26.88 -4.43
C ASP A 3 11.75 25.54 -4.19
N PHE A 4 12.95 25.55 -3.59
CA PHE A 4 13.70 24.35 -3.23
C PHE A 4 12.99 23.55 -2.13
N ILE A 5 12.50 24.24 -1.10
CA ILE A 5 11.81 23.61 0.02
C ILE A 5 10.45 23.07 -0.44
N LEU A 6 9.70 23.86 -1.23
CA LEU A 6 8.39 23.46 -1.76
C LEU A 6 8.49 22.22 -2.65
N CYS A 7 9.52 22.18 -3.49
CA CYS A 7 9.85 21.04 -4.33
C CYS A 7 10.05 19.75 -3.51
N LYS A 8 11.01 19.74 -2.58
CA LYS A 8 11.35 18.57 -1.76
C LYS A 8 10.14 18.12 -0.93
N PHE A 9 9.41 19.07 -0.35
CA PHE A 9 8.22 18.80 0.46
C PHE A 9 7.08 18.18 -0.37
N ARG A 10 6.82 18.70 -1.58
CA ARG A 10 5.77 18.16 -2.46
C ARG A 10 6.05 16.72 -2.84
N TYR A 11 7.28 16.40 -3.26
CA TYR A 11 7.65 15.03 -3.62
C TYR A 11 7.60 14.09 -2.42
N TYR A 12 8.10 14.54 -1.26
CA TYR A 12 8.00 13.77 -0.02
C TYR A 12 6.55 13.43 0.35
N ILE A 13 5.65 14.43 0.31
CA ILE A 13 4.22 14.23 0.60
C ILE A 13 3.60 13.25 -0.39
N LEU A 14 3.71 13.52 -1.70
CA LEU A 14 3.08 12.70 -2.73
C LEU A 14 3.51 11.24 -2.60
N HIS A 15 4.81 11.03 -2.41
CA HIS A 15 5.39 9.71 -2.25
C HIS A 15 4.87 8.99 -1.00
N THR A 16 4.84 9.68 0.15
CA THR A 16 4.37 9.10 1.41
C THR A 16 2.89 8.71 1.32
N PHE A 17 2.04 9.59 0.76
CA PHE A 17 0.60 9.34 0.63
C PHE A 17 0.31 8.21 -0.35
N ASP A 18 1.03 8.14 -1.47
CA ASP A 18 0.87 7.11 -2.47
C ASP A 18 1.14 5.72 -1.88
N LEU A 19 2.28 5.52 -1.20
CA LEU A 19 2.59 4.24 -0.55
C LEU A 19 1.66 3.90 0.59
N THR A 20 1.29 4.90 1.38
CA THR A 20 0.33 4.70 2.47
C THR A 20 -1.01 4.24 1.91
N SER A 21 -1.48 4.82 0.81
CA SER A 21 -2.73 4.42 0.16
C SER A 21 -2.65 2.97 -0.35
N LEU A 22 -1.56 2.62 -1.05
CA LEU A 22 -1.32 1.30 -1.61
C LEU A 22 -1.26 0.21 -0.53
N THR A 23 -0.52 0.47 0.55
CA THR A 23 -0.42 -0.44 1.69
C THR A 23 -1.76 -0.59 2.41
N CYS A 24 -2.53 0.50 2.56
CA CYS A 24 -3.89 0.46 3.09
C CYS A 24 -4.83 -0.39 2.24
N ILE A 25 -4.76 -0.29 0.90
CA ILE A 25 -5.55 -1.11 -0.01
C ILE A 25 -5.18 -2.59 0.11
N CYS A 26 -3.89 -2.90 0.21
CA CYS A 26 -3.41 -4.27 0.43
C CYS A 26 -3.94 -4.83 1.76
N MET A 27 -3.79 -4.09 2.85
CA MET A 27 -4.30 -4.48 4.17
C MET A 27 -5.83 -4.63 4.19
N ALA A 28 -6.57 -3.74 3.53
CA ALA A 28 -8.03 -3.84 3.42
C ALA A 28 -8.45 -5.11 2.65
N THR A 29 -7.75 -5.44 1.58
CA THR A 29 -7.98 -6.68 0.82
C THR A 29 -7.68 -7.91 1.65
N PHE A 30 -6.60 -7.88 2.44
CA PHE A 30 -6.25 -8.95 3.37
C PHE A 30 -7.30 -9.12 4.49
N ASP A 31 -7.79 -8.02 5.08
CA ASP A 31 -8.84 -8.07 6.09
C ASP A 31 -10.16 -8.63 5.53
N ARG A 32 -10.55 -8.24 4.32
CA ARG A 32 -11.69 -8.84 3.60
C ARG A 32 -11.49 -10.35 3.40
N TYR A 33 -10.28 -10.79 3.05
CA TYR A 33 -9.95 -12.21 2.95
C TYR A 33 -10.16 -12.92 4.30
N LEU A 34 -9.62 -12.39 5.39
CA LEU A 34 -9.76 -12.96 6.74
C LEU A 34 -11.22 -13.09 7.17
N ILE A 35 -12.03 -12.04 6.97
CA ILE A 35 -13.47 -12.04 7.29
C ILE A 35 -14.24 -13.03 6.42
N SER A 36 -13.89 -13.14 5.13
CA SER A 36 -14.56 -14.04 4.19
C SER A 36 -14.25 -15.52 4.45
N SER A 37 -13.14 -15.82 5.13
CA SER A 37 -12.67 -17.19 5.39
C SER A 37 -13.67 -18.01 6.22
N ARG A 38 -13.65 -19.33 6.01
CA ARG A 38 -14.49 -20.30 6.76
C ARG A 38 -13.89 -20.67 8.11
N LYS A 39 -12.57 -20.49 8.27
CA LYS A 39 -11.87 -20.88 9.50
C LYS A 39 -12.10 -19.80 10.56
N VAL A 40 -12.74 -20.17 11.68
CA VAL A 40 -13.02 -19.25 12.80
C VAL A 40 -11.74 -18.58 13.32
N ARG A 41 -10.62 -19.31 13.37
CA ARG A 41 -9.31 -18.77 13.73
C ARG A 41 -8.86 -17.62 12.84
N LEU A 42 -9.06 -17.73 11.52
CA LEU A 42 -8.71 -16.66 10.57
C LEU A 42 -9.66 -15.46 10.70
N ARG A 43 -10.95 -15.71 10.97
CA ARG A 43 -11.92 -14.65 11.22
C ARG A 43 -11.61 -13.86 12.49
N HIS A 44 -11.14 -14.53 13.54
CA HIS A 44 -10.72 -13.89 14.78
C HIS A 44 -9.39 -13.13 14.66
N MET A 45 -8.60 -13.40 13.61
CA MET A 45 -7.41 -12.60 13.28
C MET A 45 -7.76 -11.29 12.59
N SER A 46 -8.98 -11.11 12.05
CA SER A 46 -9.43 -9.80 11.56
C SER A 46 -9.38 -8.80 12.72
N THR A 47 -8.73 -7.67 12.47
CA THR A 47 -8.38 -6.72 13.51
C THR A 47 -9.64 -6.05 14.09
N VAL A 48 -9.75 -6.05 15.42
CA VAL A 48 -10.72 -5.20 16.14
C VAL A 48 -10.38 -3.72 15.87
N ARG A 49 -11.39 -2.85 15.79
CA ARG A 49 -11.27 -1.41 15.45
C ARG A 49 -10.09 -0.68 16.12
N LYS A 50 -9.75 -1.02 17.37
CA LYS A 50 -8.59 -0.45 18.09
C LYS A 50 -7.25 -0.88 17.49
N ARG A 51 -7.09 -2.17 17.16
CA ARG A 51 -5.88 -2.71 16.51
C ARG A 51 -5.72 -2.18 15.09
N THR A 52 -6.81 -2.02 14.35
CA THR A 52 -6.76 -1.45 12.99
C THR A 52 -6.18 -0.03 13.02
N LYS A 53 -6.61 0.81 13.96
CA LYS A 53 -6.04 2.16 14.13
C LYS A 53 -4.55 2.13 14.44
N GLN A 54 -4.11 1.21 15.30
CA GLN A 54 -2.68 1.04 15.63
C GLN A 54 -1.86 0.59 14.41
N VAL A 55 -2.38 -0.35 13.62
CA VAL A 55 -1.71 -0.82 12.39
C VAL A 55 -1.62 0.30 11.36
N ILE A 56 -2.69 1.07 11.15
CA ILE A 56 -2.67 2.21 10.23
C ILE A 56 -1.65 3.26 10.68
N LEU A 57 -1.64 3.61 11.97
CA LEU A 57 -0.67 4.56 12.53
C LEU A 57 0.77 4.06 12.33
N PHE A 58 1.02 2.78 12.62
CA PHE A 58 2.32 2.15 12.41
C PHE A 58 2.76 2.20 10.95
N VAL A 59 1.84 1.93 10.01
CA VAL A 59 2.09 1.98 8.57
C VAL A 59 2.40 3.39 8.10
N ILE A 60 1.70 4.41 8.61
CA ILE A 60 1.98 5.81 8.30
C ILE A 60 3.40 6.18 8.78
N ILE A 61 3.78 5.79 10.00
CA ILE A 61 5.11 6.07 10.56
C ILE A 61 6.19 5.39 9.72
N LEU A 62 6.02 4.10 9.40
CA LEU A 62 6.97 3.36 8.57
C LEU A 62 7.13 3.96 7.17
N ASN A 63 6.03 4.31 6.50
CA ASN A 63 6.08 4.92 5.16
C ASN A 63 6.69 6.33 5.19
N SER A 64 6.45 7.09 6.27
CA SER A 64 7.08 8.39 6.48
C SER A 64 8.60 8.25 6.61
N ILE A 65 9.07 7.33 7.46
CA ILE A 65 10.51 7.04 7.64
C ILE A 65 11.14 6.59 6.31
N HIS A 66 10.45 5.71 5.58
CA HIS A 66 10.94 5.22 4.29
C HIS A 66 11.01 6.31 3.21
N SER A 67 10.19 7.36 3.32
CA SER A 67 10.16 8.47 2.37
C SER A 67 11.19 9.57 2.68
N ILE A 68 11.86 9.53 3.86
CA ILE A 68 12.89 10.51 4.25
C ILE A 68 14.04 10.59 3.23
N PRO A 69 14.64 9.48 2.75
CA PRO A 69 15.76 9.53 1.80
C PRO A 69 15.40 10.29 0.51
N ILE A 70 14.15 10.19 0.06
CA ILE A 70 13.68 10.86 -1.14
C ILE A 70 13.68 12.38 -0.95
N GLY A 71 13.32 12.87 0.24
CA GLY A 71 13.42 14.29 0.56
C GLY A 71 14.86 14.82 0.56
N PHE A 72 15.85 13.97 0.85
CA PHE A 72 17.27 14.34 0.85
C PHE A 72 17.89 14.31 -0.56
N TYR A 73 17.61 13.28 -1.36
CA TYR A 73 18.24 13.07 -2.68
C TYR A 73 17.58 13.82 -3.83
N PHE A 74 16.39 14.41 -3.63
CA PHE A 74 15.80 15.34 -4.59
C PHE A 74 16.47 16.71 -4.45
N ASP A 75 17.03 17.23 -5.54
CA ASP A 75 17.55 18.59 -5.60
C ASP A 75 17.00 19.37 -6.80
N VAL A 76 17.13 20.69 -6.75
CA VAL A 76 16.75 21.56 -7.86
C VAL A 76 17.96 21.66 -8.78
N SER A 77 17.82 21.08 -9.97
CA SER A 77 18.82 21.19 -11.03
C SER A 77 18.99 22.65 -11.47
N HIS A 78 20.12 22.97 -12.12
CA HIS A 78 20.43 24.29 -12.68
C HIS A 78 19.35 24.88 -13.60
N LYS A 79 18.41 24.07 -14.08
CA LYS A 79 17.26 24.50 -14.90
C LYS A 79 15.98 24.82 -14.09
N ASN A 80 16.09 25.01 -12.77
CA ASN A 80 14.94 25.13 -11.84
C ASN A 80 13.98 23.92 -11.89
N LEU A 81 14.49 22.76 -12.31
CA LEU A 81 13.73 21.51 -12.37
C LEU A 81 14.07 20.66 -11.16
N CYS A 82 13.05 20.20 -10.45
CA CYS A 82 13.15 19.25 -9.36
C CYS A 82 13.51 17.86 -9.88
N MET A 83 14.75 17.42 -9.70
CA MET A 83 15.22 16.13 -10.20
C MET A 83 16.14 15.46 -9.19
N ILE A 84 16.22 14.13 -9.29
CA ILE A 84 17.20 13.36 -8.53
C ILE A 84 18.59 13.66 -9.11
N GLU A 85 19.49 14.19 -8.29
CA GLU A 85 20.84 14.56 -8.72
C GLU A 85 21.73 13.32 -8.94
N SER A 86 21.58 12.31 -8.06
CA SER A 86 22.36 11.08 -8.14
C SER A 86 21.75 10.06 -9.12
N LYS A 87 22.46 9.78 -10.22
CA LYS A 87 22.07 8.73 -11.20
C LYS A 87 21.92 7.35 -10.55
N THR A 88 22.74 7.02 -9.56
CA THR A 88 22.66 5.76 -8.81
C THR A 88 21.37 5.67 -8.01
N PHE A 89 20.99 6.77 -7.34
CA PHE A 89 19.73 6.83 -6.60
C PHE A 89 18.52 6.80 -7.53
N LEU A 90 18.61 7.47 -8.68
CA LEU A 90 17.55 7.44 -9.71
C LEU A 90 17.31 6.02 -10.22
N TYR A 91 18.36 5.24 -10.48
CA TYR A 91 18.22 3.84 -10.90
C TYR A 91 17.54 2.98 -9.83
N TYR A 92 17.97 3.11 -8.57
CA TYR A 92 17.34 2.42 -7.44
C TYR A 92 15.87 2.81 -7.29
N TYR A 93 15.54 4.10 -7.41
CA TYR A 93 14.18 4.60 -7.32
C TYR A 93 13.27 4.07 -8.45
N LEU A 94 13.72 4.12 -9.70
CA LEU A 94 12.90 3.65 -10.82
C LEU A 94 12.71 2.13 -10.81
N TRP A 95 13.79 1.36 -10.62
CA TRP A 95 13.72 -0.10 -10.72
C TRP A 95 13.21 -0.76 -9.45
N THR A 96 13.84 -0.48 -8.32
CA THR A 96 13.51 -1.16 -7.07
C THR A 96 12.22 -0.62 -6.48
N PHE A 97 12.10 0.70 -6.47
CA PHE A 97 10.98 1.31 -5.78
C PHE A 97 9.71 1.35 -6.64
N GLN A 98 9.79 1.96 -7.83
CA GLN A 98 8.61 2.20 -8.65
C GLN A 98 8.09 0.92 -9.33
N ILE A 99 8.98 0.07 -9.86
CA ILE A 99 8.55 -1.17 -10.52
C ILE A 99 8.23 -2.27 -9.50
N LEU A 100 9.13 -2.58 -8.55
CA LEU A 100 8.90 -3.71 -7.65
C LEU A 100 7.93 -3.38 -6.51
N LEU A 101 8.24 -2.37 -5.70
CA LEU A 101 7.47 -2.06 -4.48
C LEU A 101 6.11 -1.43 -4.79
N HIS A 102 6.04 -0.54 -5.77
CA HIS A 102 4.81 0.18 -6.10
C HIS A 102 3.90 -0.55 -7.08
N SER A 103 4.44 -1.36 -8.00
CA SER A 103 3.62 -2.07 -9.00
C SER A 103 3.54 -3.58 -8.75
N ILE A 104 4.65 -4.31 -8.85
CA ILE A 104 4.62 -5.79 -8.91
C ILE A 104 4.10 -6.41 -7.61
N ILE A 105 4.66 -6.01 -6.46
CA ILE A 105 4.29 -6.56 -5.15
C ILE A 105 2.79 -6.35 -4.85
N PRO A 106 2.23 -5.13 -4.91
CA PRO A 106 0.83 -4.90 -4.60
C PRO A 106 -0.10 -5.54 -5.63
N ILE A 107 0.24 -5.55 -6.92
CA ILE A 107 -0.59 -6.21 -7.95
C ILE A 107 -0.67 -7.72 -7.66
N LEU A 108 0.46 -8.38 -7.41
CA LEU A 108 0.47 -9.79 -7.07
C LEU A 108 -0.30 -10.07 -5.77
N PHE A 109 -0.07 -9.25 -4.74
CA PHE A 109 -0.75 -9.38 -3.46
C PHE A 109 -2.26 -9.24 -3.61
N LEU A 110 -2.73 -8.17 -4.25
CA LEU A 110 -4.15 -7.90 -4.48
C LEU A 110 -4.78 -8.98 -5.36
N THR A 111 -4.08 -9.46 -6.39
CA THR A 111 -4.60 -10.52 -7.27
C THR A 111 -4.78 -11.82 -6.51
N ILE A 112 -3.80 -12.22 -5.70
CA ILE A 112 -3.86 -13.45 -4.90
C ILE A 112 -4.99 -13.36 -3.86
N PHE A 113 -4.96 -12.35 -2.99
CA PHE A 113 -5.93 -12.24 -1.90
C PHE A 113 -7.33 -11.86 -2.40
N GLY A 114 -7.41 -11.06 -3.47
CA GLY A 114 -8.67 -10.73 -4.14
C GLY A 114 -9.33 -11.97 -4.75
N THR A 115 -8.57 -12.79 -5.49
CA THR A 115 -9.07 -14.04 -6.08
C THR A 115 -9.51 -15.04 -5.00
N LEU A 116 -8.73 -15.17 -3.92
CA LEU A 116 -9.08 -16.03 -2.79
C LEU A 116 -10.38 -15.56 -2.12
N THR A 117 -10.54 -14.26 -1.90
CA THR A 117 -11.76 -13.65 -1.35
C THR A 117 -12.96 -13.90 -2.25
N TYR A 118 -12.82 -13.67 -3.56
CA TYR A 118 -13.88 -13.91 -4.54
C TYR A 118 -14.35 -15.38 -4.53
N ARG A 119 -13.40 -16.33 -4.51
CA ARG A 119 -13.71 -17.77 -4.43
C ARG A 119 -14.46 -18.14 -3.15
N GLN A 120 -14.11 -17.54 -2.00
CA GLN A 120 -14.80 -17.81 -0.73
C GLN A 120 -16.22 -17.23 -0.72
N LEU A 121 -16.40 -16.01 -1.23
CA LEU A 121 -17.71 -15.35 -1.32
C LEU A 121 -18.65 -16.08 -2.27
N LYS A 122 -18.17 -16.45 -3.47
CA LYS A 122 -18.97 -17.22 -4.45
C LYS A 122 -19.52 -18.52 -3.83
N LYS A 123 -18.67 -19.26 -3.10
CA LYS A 123 -19.11 -20.49 -2.42
C LYS A 123 -20.13 -20.23 -1.30
N LYS A 124 -20.04 -19.11 -0.58
CA LYS A 124 -21.00 -18.74 0.47
C LYS A 124 -22.37 -18.35 -0.12
N ILE A 125 -22.38 -17.55 -1.19
CA ILE A 125 -23.61 -17.10 -1.86
C ILE A 125 -24.37 -18.30 -2.45
N VAL A 126 -23.68 -19.21 -3.15
CA VAL A 126 -24.30 -20.42 -3.72
C VAL A 126 -24.91 -21.30 -2.63
N PHE A 127 -24.21 -21.49 -1.50
CA PHE A 127 -24.75 -22.26 -0.37
C PHE A 127 -25.97 -21.58 0.27
N CYS A 128 -25.98 -20.25 0.37
CA CYS A 128 -27.12 -19.49 0.87
C CYS A 128 -28.35 -19.64 -0.04
N MET A 129 -28.17 -19.54 -1.36
CA MET A 129 -29.26 -19.72 -2.33
C MET A 129 -29.85 -21.13 -2.28
N ILE A 130 -29.04 -22.18 -2.19
CA ILE A 130 -29.53 -23.57 -2.04
C ILE A 130 -30.36 -23.73 -0.76
N LYS A 131 -29.96 -23.06 0.33
CA LYS A 131 -30.68 -23.13 1.62
C LYS A 131 -31.99 -22.33 1.62
N LEU A 132 -32.15 -21.33 0.75
CA LEU A 132 -33.41 -20.58 0.59
C LEU A 132 -34.43 -21.32 -0.28
N TYR A 133 -33.97 -22.22 -1.15
CA TYR A 133 -34.83 -23.01 -2.05
C TYR A 133 -35.26 -24.37 -1.49
N ARG A 134 -34.77 -24.74 -0.30
CA ARG A 134 -35.16 -25.96 0.44
C ARG A 134 -35.90 -25.56 1.71
#